data_AF-A0A3N5QK71-F1
#
_entry.id   AF-A0A3N5QK71-F1
#
_cell.length_a   1.000
_cell.length_b   1.000
_cell.length_c   1.000
_cell.angle_alpha   90.00
_cell.angle_beta   90.00
_cell.angle_gamma   90.00
#
_symmetry.space_group_name_H-M   'P 1'
#
loop_
_entity.id
_entity.type
_entity.pdbx_description
1 polymer ?
#
loop_
_entity_poly.entity_id
_entity_poly.type
_entity_poly.pdbx_seq_one_letter_code
_entity_poly.pdbx_strand_id
1 'polypeptide(L)'
;EKIMAEIRLWANKQIDRPETERILSPQEITLLVKGNLIDVGSHTMSHPVLAKLSLANQQKEIRVSKHYLEEIIGRPVAYFAYPYGSRLDYTSRTAALVQKAGFLGACSNYFDIVWRRSDPYQLPRAVIRDWNGEQFSKKLQEYFYD
;
A
#
# COMPACT_ATOMS: atom_id res chain seq x y z
N GLU A 1 15.43 3.45 12.60
CA GLU A 1 16.01 4.30 11.53
C GLU A 1 17.45 4.75 11.81
N LYS A 2 17.77 5.29 13.00
CA LYS A 2 19.13 5.77 13.35
C LYS A 2 20.27 4.75 13.14
N ILE A 3 20.08 3.50 13.59
CA ILE A 3 21.07 2.41 13.40
C ILE A 3 21.31 2.09 11.92
N MET A 4 20.26 2.10 11.09
CA MET A 4 20.42 1.86 9.66
C MET A 4 21.14 3.01 8.96
N ALA A 5 20.95 4.25 9.42
CA ALA A 5 21.71 5.39 8.92
C ALA A 5 23.19 5.30 9.32
N GLU A 6 23.48 4.91 10.57
CA GLU A 6 24.85 4.70 11.06
C GLU A 6 25.56 3.57 10.32
N ILE A 7 24.89 2.43 10.07
CA ILE A 7 25.46 1.32 9.28
C ILE A 7 25.74 1.73 7.83
N ARG A 8 24.86 2.55 7.22
CA ARG A 8 25.04 3.04 5.83
C ARG A 8 26.24 4.00 5.73
N LEU A 9 26.37 4.91 6.68
CA LEU A 9 27.52 5.81 6.79
C LEU A 9 28.82 5.03 7.01
N TRP A 10 28.82 4.06 7.94
CA TRP A 10 29.97 3.18 8.17
C TRP A 10 30.37 2.38 6.93
N ALA A 11 29.39 1.88 6.17
CA ALA A 11 29.63 1.09 4.97
C ALA A 11 30.09 1.92 3.76
N ASN A 12 30.17 3.25 3.87
CA ASN A 12 30.43 4.20 2.79
C ASN A 12 29.58 3.95 1.52
N LYS A 13 28.39 3.35 1.71
CA LYS A 13 27.42 3.13 0.65
C LYS A 13 26.44 4.30 0.68
N GLN A 14 26.68 5.30 -0.17
CA GLN A 14 25.56 6.09 -0.66
C GLN A 14 24.58 5.11 -1.32
N ILE A 15 23.35 5.05 -0.82
CA ILE A 15 22.30 4.38 -1.56
C ILE A 15 21.92 5.36 -2.66
N ASP A 16 22.71 5.40 -3.73
CA ASP A 16 22.18 5.83 -5.01
C ASP A 16 21.20 4.73 -5.41
N ARG A 17 19.94 4.89 -4.99
CA ARG A 17 18.87 4.17 -5.66
C ARG A 17 19.03 4.57 -7.13
N PRO A 18 19.12 3.59 -8.06
CA PRO A 18 19.09 3.90 -9.47
C PRO A 18 17.96 4.90 -9.71
N GLU A 19 18.14 5.88 -10.60
CA GLU A 19 17.08 6.86 -10.89
C GLU A 19 15.75 6.17 -11.25
N THR A 20 15.83 4.95 -11.78
CA THR A 20 14.73 4.03 -12.08
C THR A 20 13.96 3.50 -10.86
N GLU A 21 14.48 3.64 -9.64
CA GLU A 21 13.91 3.12 -8.37
C GLU A 21 13.55 4.24 -7.37
N ARG A 22 13.53 5.50 -7.82
CA ARG A 22 13.07 6.61 -6.98
C ARG A 22 11.57 6.55 -6.72
N ILE A 23 11.15 7.15 -5.61
CA ILE A 23 9.72 7.38 -5.34
C ILE A 23 9.20 8.58 -6.14
N LEU A 24 7.88 8.65 -6.31
CA LEU A 24 7.24 9.83 -6.88
C LEU A 24 7.38 11.04 -5.95
N SER A 25 7.64 12.20 -6.54
CA SER A 25 7.58 13.49 -5.86
C SER A 25 6.13 13.97 -5.68
N PRO A 26 5.84 14.88 -4.73
CA PRO A 26 4.51 15.47 -4.59
C PRO A 26 3.97 16.08 -5.89
N GLN A 27 4.82 16.75 -6.67
CA GLN A 27 4.44 17.38 -7.93
C GLN A 27 3.98 16.35 -8.97
N GLU A 28 4.66 15.20 -9.03
CA GLU A 28 4.28 14.10 -9.91
C GLU A 28 2.98 13.45 -9.47
N ILE A 29 2.77 13.26 -8.16
CA ILE A 29 1.51 12.77 -7.60
C ILE A 29 0.36 13.70 -8.01
N THR A 30 0.53 15.02 -7.81
CA THR A 30 -0.47 16.02 -8.23
C THR A 30 -0.73 15.98 -9.74
N LEU A 31 0.30 15.76 -10.57
CA LEU A 31 0.14 15.64 -12.01
C LEU A 31 -0.68 14.40 -12.41
N LEU A 32 -0.39 13.25 -11.79
CA LEU A 32 -1.07 11.98 -12.09
C LEU A 32 -2.57 12.05 -11.78
N VAL A 33 -2.96 12.68 -10.66
CA VAL A 33 -4.38 12.75 -10.27
C VAL A 33 -5.21 13.72 -11.11
N LYS A 34 -4.60 14.67 -11.83
CA LYS A 34 -5.33 15.61 -12.70
C LYS A 34 -6.05 14.93 -13.86
N GLY A 35 -5.54 13.79 -14.33
CA GLY A 35 -6.07 13.07 -15.48
C GLY A 35 -7.34 12.27 -15.21
N ASN A 36 -7.83 12.18 -13.97
CA ASN A 36 -8.98 11.37 -13.54
C ASN A 36 -8.91 9.86 -13.84
N LEU A 37 -7.82 9.36 -14.44
CA LEU A 37 -7.57 7.94 -14.68
C LEU A 37 -6.81 7.25 -13.54
N ILE A 38 -6.12 8.04 -12.71
CA ILE A 38 -5.27 7.55 -11.63
C ILE A 38 -5.83 8.05 -10.31
N ASP A 39 -5.97 7.14 -9.36
CA ASP A 39 -6.29 7.46 -7.97
C ASP A 39 -5.11 7.19 -7.04
N VAL A 40 -5.08 7.90 -5.91
CA VAL A 40 -4.00 7.81 -4.91
C VAL A 40 -4.57 7.26 -3.62
N GLY A 41 -4.14 6.06 -3.25
CA GLY A 41 -4.43 5.43 -1.97
C GLY A 41 -3.29 5.60 -0.96
N SER A 42 -3.59 5.40 0.32
CA SER A 42 -2.59 5.43 1.39
C SER A 42 -1.97 4.04 1.63
N HIS A 43 -0.70 4.00 2.02
CA HIS A 43 0.05 2.76 2.23
C HIS A 43 0.93 2.80 3.50
N THR A 44 0.44 3.45 4.57
CA THR A 44 1.22 3.84 5.78
C THR A 44 2.29 4.88 5.50
N MET A 45 2.91 5.41 6.56
CA MET A 45 3.92 6.47 6.45
C MET A 45 5.31 5.87 6.23
N SER A 46 5.64 4.79 6.94
CA SER A 46 6.98 4.19 6.96
C SER A 46 7.04 2.75 6.44
N HIS A 47 5.95 2.22 5.90
CA HIS A 47 5.82 0.84 5.41
C HIS A 47 6.15 -0.25 6.47
N PRO A 48 5.65 -0.18 7.72
CA PRO A 48 5.90 -1.22 8.71
C PRO A 48 4.93 -2.40 8.53
N VAL A 49 5.31 -3.57 9.05
CA VAL A 49 4.36 -4.66 9.27
C VAL A 49 3.43 -4.27 10.43
N LEU A 50 2.21 -3.84 10.12
CA LEU A 50 1.28 -3.25 11.10
C LEU A 50 0.98 -4.19 12.28
N ALA A 51 0.85 -5.50 12.03
CA ALA A 51 0.61 -6.50 13.08
C ALA A 51 1.73 -6.56 14.14
N LYS A 52 2.93 -6.06 13.84
CA LYS A 52 4.06 -6.01 14.78
C LYS A 52 4.10 -4.73 15.63
N LEU A 53 3.19 -3.79 15.38
CA LEU A 53 3.11 -2.52 16.10
C LEU A 53 2.03 -2.53 17.16
N SER A 54 2.19 -1.70 18.19
CA SER A 54 1.10 -1.36 19.11
C SER A 54 -0.04 -0.67 18.34
N LEU A 55 -1.28 -0.76 18.86
CA LEU A 55 -2.45 -0.14 18.21
C LEU A 55 -2.29 1.38 18.04
N ALA A 56 -1.67 2.07 19.00
CA ALA A 56 -1.39 3.51 18.90
C ALA A 56 -0.44 3.83 17.75
N ASN A 57 0.61 3.02 17.56
CA ASN A 57 1.56 3.19 16.46
C ASN A 57 0.92 2.85 15.11
N GLN A 58 0.10 1.79 15.03
CA GLN A 58 -0.69 1.49 13.83
C GLN A 58 -1.59 2.68 13.45
N GLN A 59 -2.32 3.24 14.42
CA GLN A 59 -3.21 4.37 14.19
C GLN A 59 -2.43 5.60 13.68
N LYS A 60 -1.26 5.88 14.25
CA LYS A 60 -0.39 6.98 13.81
C LYS A 60 0.04 6.78 12.36
N GLU A 61 0.58 5.61 12.01
CA GLU A 61 1.00 5.26 10.65
C GLU A 61 -0.12 5.45 9.61
N ILE A 62 -1.31 4.97 9.94
CA ILE A 62 -2.50 5.04 9.07
C ILE A 62 -2.98 6.49 8.89
N ARG A 63 -3.08 7.26 9.99
CA ARG A 63 -3.64 8.63 9.94
C ARG A 63 -2.67 9.64 9.32
N VAL A 64 -1.38 9.57 9.67
CA VAL A 64 -0.38 10.51 9.17
C VAL A 64 -0.20 10.38 7.67
N SER A 65 -0.12 9.15 7.15
CA SER A 65 -0.01 8.92 5.71
C SER A 65 -1.23 9.40 4.92
N LYS A 66 -2.44 9.21 5.47
CA LYS A 66 -3.66 9.75 4.88
C LYS A 66 -3.60 11.28 4.77
N HIS A 67 -3.35 11.95 5.90
CA HIS A 67 -3.34 13.40 5.96
C HIS A 67 -2.29 14.01 5.03
N TYR A 68 -1.07 13.46 5.04
CA TYR A 68 0.01 13.92 4.18
C TYR A 68 -0.35 13.83 2.69
N LEU A 69 -0.97 12.74 2.26
CA LEU A 69 -1.42 12.59 0.88
C LEU A 69 -2.57 13.53 0.54
N GLU A 70 -3.53 13.71 1.45
CA GLU A 70 -4.65 14.66 1.27
C GLU A 70 -4.16 16.12 1.11
N GLU A 71 -3.11 16.52 1.84
CA GLU A 71 -2.45 17.81 1.66
C GLU A 71 -1.82 17.96 0.27
N ILE A 72 -1.24 16.89 -0.28
CA ILE A 72 -0.61 16.90 -1.62
C ILE A 72 -1.66 16.97 -2.74
N ILE A 73 -2.73 16.18 -2.64
CA ILE A 73 -3.72 16.03 -3.72
C ILE A 73 -4.92 16.98 -3.59
N GLY A 74 -5.08 17.65 -2.44
CA GLY A 74 -6.15 18.61 -2.18
C GLY A 74 -7.55 18.01 -2.11
N ARG A 75 -7.66 16.69 -1.91
CA ARG A 75 -8.93 15.95 -1.83
C ARG A 75 -8.80 14.73 -0.90
N PRO A 76 -9.92 14.17 -0.40
CA PRO A 76 -9.86 13.01 0.49
C PRO A 76 -9.22 11.78 -0.15
N VAL A 77 -8.40 11.06 0.62
CA VAL A 77 -7.85 9.75 0.22
C VAL A 77 -8.81 8.66 0.68
N ALA A 78 -9.41 7.97 -0.29
CA ALA A 78 -10.53 7.06 -0.06
C ALA A 78 -10.10 5.63 0.33
N TYR A 79 -8.98 5.14 -0.19
CA TYR A 79 -8.58 3.73 -0.05
C TYR A 79 -7.20 3.56 0.59
N PHE A 80 -7.01 2.40 1.20
CA PHE A 80 -5.76 2.01 1.87
C PHE A 80 -5.21 0.71 1.29
N ALA A 81 -3.90 0.48 1.39
CA ALA A 81 -3.28 -0.81 1.11
C ALA A 81 -2.42 -1.23 2.31
N TYR A 82 -2.48 -2.49 2.74
CA TYR A 82 -1.65 -2.98 3.84
C TYR A 82 -0.21 -3.27 3.35
N PRO A 83 0.84 -2.73 4.00
CA PRO A 83 2.23 -3.12 3.72
C PRO A 83 2.40 -4.63 3.82
N TYR A 84 3.06 -5.22 2.81
CA TYR A 84 3.21 -6.68 2.61
C TYR A 84 1.89 -7.43 2.36
N GLY A 85 0.86 -7.18 3.17
CA GLY A 85 -0.56 -7.46 2.92
C GLY A 85 -0.98 -8.92 3.04
N SER A 86 -0.16 -9.80 3.60
CA SER A 86 -0.58 -11.16 3.94
C SER A 86 -1.48 -11.17 5.18
N ARG A 87 -2.12 -12.31 5.45
CA ARG A 87 -2.96 -12.52 6.65
C ARG A 87 -2.19 -12.41 7.97
N LEU A 88 -0.86 -12.34 7.93
CA LEU A 88 -0.01 -12.17 9.11
C LEU A 88 0.48 -10.73 9.30
N ASP A 89 0.29 -9.86 8.31
CA ASP A 89 0.88 -8.51 8.31
C ASP A 89 -0.03 -7.45 8.93
N TYR A 90 -1.32 -7.76 9.08
CA TYR A 90 -2.32 -6.93 9.74
C TYR A 90 -3.37 -7.82 10.42
N THR A 91 -4.20 -7.24 11.29
CA THR A 91 -5.24 -7.95 12.04
C THR A 91 -6.61 -7.33 11.81
N SER A 92 -7.69 -7.98 12.28
CA SER A 92 -9.03 -7.37 12.30
C SER A 92 -9.07 -6.06 13.10
N ARG A 93 -8.25 -5.92 14.15
CA ARG A 93 -8.09 -4.66 14.88
C ARG A 93 -7.44 -3.59 14.00
N THR A 94 -6.46 -3.95 13.18
CA THR A 94 -5.84 -3.05 12.20
C THR A 94 -6.87 -2.59 11.16
N ALA A 95 -7.69 -3.50 10.62
CA ALA A 95 -8.76 -3.17 9.68
C ALA A 95 -9.79 -2.20 10.31
N ALA A 96 -10.15 -2.40 11.57
CA ALA A 96 -11.01 -1.47 12.30
C ALA A 96 -10.38 -0.07 12.49
N LEU A 97 -9.05 0.03 12.64
CA LEU A 97 -8.36 1.33 12.68
C LEU A 97 -8.38 2.03 11.32
N VAL A 98 -8.25 1.28 10.22
CA VAL A 98 -8.39 1.81 8.85
C VAL A 98 -9.82 2.35 8.65
N GLN A 99 -10.84 1.57 9.00
CA GLN A 99 -12.23 2.05 8.95
C GLN A 99 -12.43 3.32 9.80
N LYS A 100 -11.94 3.35 11.04
CA LYS A 100 -12.02 4.53 11.93
C LYS A 100 -11.28 5.75 11.41
N ALA A 101 -10.26 5.58 10.57
CA ALA A 101 -9.56 6.68 9.90
C ALA A 101 -10.35 7.23 8.69
N GLY A 102 -11.56 6.74 8.42
CA GLY A 102 -12.46 7.24 7.39
C GLY A 102 -12.10 6.79 5.98
N PHE A 103 -11.41 5.66 5.83
CA PHE A 103 -11.25 5.02 4.53
C PHE A 103 -12.55 4.28 4.14
N LEU A 104 -12.82 4.19 2.84
CA LEU A 104 -13.97 3.47 2.26
C LEU A 104 -13.67 1.98 2.04
N GLY A 105 -12.40 1.61 1.94
CA GLY A 105 -11.96 0.23 1.82
C GLY A 105 -10.44 0.10 1.89
N ALA A 106 -9.96 -1.14 1.93
CA ALA A 106 -8.55 -1.44 1.95
C ALA A 106 -8.19 -2.74 1.24
N CYS A 107 -7.03 -2.74 0.59
CA CYS A 107 -6.53 -3.86 -0.19
C CYS A 107 -5.44 -4.63 0.56
N SER A 108 -5.59 -5.95 0.53
CA SER A 108 -4.61 -6.95 0.98
C SER A 108 -3.76 -7.43 -0.20
N ASN A 109 -2.89 -8.39 0.04
CA ASN A 109 -1.93 -8.92 -0.93
C ASN A 109 -1.88 -10.46 -0.91
N TYR A 110 -2.99 -11.09 -0.53
CA TYR A 110 -3.24 -12.51 -0.78
C TYR A 110 -4.28 -12.65 -1.88
N PHE A 111 -4.15 -13.73 -2.66
CA PHE A 111 -5.09 -14.05 -3.73
C PHE A 111 -6.40 -14.60 -3.14
N ASP A 112 -7.51 -14.05 -3.61
CA ASP A 112 -8.88 -14.55 -3.48
C ASP A 112 -9.79 -13.73 -4.42
N ILE A 113 -11.01 -14.21 -4.69
CA ILE A 113 -11.99 -13.52 -5.53
C ILE A 113 -12.83 -12.57 -4.67
N VAL A 114 -13.06 -11.35 -5.16
CA VAL A 114 -13.94 -10.38 -4.49
C VAL A 114 -15.40 -10.69 -4.84
N TRP A 115 -16.22 -10.90 -3.82
CA TRP A 115 -17.65 -11.13 -3.93
C TRP A 115 -18.44 -10.01 -3.25
N ARG A 116 -19.76 -9.96 -3.47
CA ARG A 116 -20.65 -8.95 -2.84
C ARG A 116 -20.58 -8.91 -1.30
N ARG A 117 -20.18 -10.01 -0.66
CA ARG A 117 -20.05 -10.15 0.80
C ARG A 117 -18.60 -10.05 1.31
N SER A 118 -17.63 -9.79 0.43
CA SER A 118 -16.25 -9.59 0.86
C SER A 118 -16.14 -8.38 1.78
N ASP A 119 -15.26 -8.48 2.79
CA ASP A 119 -14.99 -7.35 3.68
C ASP A 119 -14.29 -6.23 2.88
N PRO A 120 -14.91 -5.03 2.76
CA PRO A 120 -14.32 -3.93 1.98
C PRO A 120 -13.01 -3.43 2.55
N TYR A 121 -12.68 -3.75 3.81
CA TYR A 121 -11.42 -3.38 4.46
C TYR A 121 -10.35 -4.47 4.36
N GLN A 122 -10.60 -5.54 3.62
CA GLN A 122 -9.66 -6.66 3.42
C GLN A 122 -9.77 -7.24 2.01
N LEU A 123 -9.89 -6.37 1.00
CA LEU A 123 -10.07 -6.77 -0.39
C LEU A 123 -8.82 -7.54 -0.88
N PRO A 124 -8.94 -8.82 -1.24
CA PRO A 124 -7.83 -9.60 -1.78
C PRO A 124 -7.34 -9.02 -3.11
N ARG A 125 -6.07 -9.27 -3.43
CA ARG A 125 -5.49 -8.92 -4.74
C ARG A 125 -4.63 -10.06 -5.26
N ALA A 126 -4.69 -10.27 -6.57
CA ALA A 126 -3.74 -11.13 -7.26
C ALA A 126 -2.41 -10.40 -7.45
N VAL A 127 -1.32 -11.02 -7.01
CA VAL A 127 0.02 -10.47 -7.24
C VAL A 127 0.42 -10.76 -8.66
N ILE A 128 0.65 -9.70 -9.44
CA ILE A 128 1.21 -9.81 -10.78
C ILE A 128 2.73 -9.92 -10.67
N ARG A 129 3.31 -10.90 -11.35
CA ARG A 129 4.76 -11.09 -11.45
C ARG A 129 5.25 -10.63 -12.81
N ASP A 130 6.56 -10.74 -13.02
CA ASP A 130 7.20 -10.50 -14.30
C ASP A 130 6.84 -11.62 -15.29
N TRP A 131 5.60 -11.56 -15.78
CA TRP A 131 5.02 -12.51 -16.71
C TRP A 131 4.91 -11.88 -18.09
N ASN A 132 5.21 -12.66 -19.12
CA ASN A 132 4.86 -12.25 -20.47
C ASN A 132 3.33 -12.36 -20.70
N GLY A 133 2.86 -11.87 -21.86
CA GLY A 133 1.43 -11.84 -22.17
C GLY A 133 0.74 -13.21 -22.13
N GLU A 134 1.43 -14.27 -22.59
CA GLU A 134 0.89 -15.64 -22.57
C GLU A 134 0.75 -16.18 -21.15
N GLN A 135 1.79 -16.00 -20.33
CA GLN A 135 1.78 -16.38 -18.91
C GLN A 135 0.68 -15.62 -18.14
N PHE A 136 0.54 -14.32 -18.38
CA PHE A 136 -0.51 -13.52 -17.75
C PHE A 136 -1.91 -13.98 -18.20
N SER A 137 -2.11 -14.25 -19.50
CA SER A 137 -3.37 -14.79 -20.02
C SER A 137 -3.74 -16.11 -19.36
N LYS A 138 -2.77 -17.03 -19.22
CA LYS A 138 -2.99 -18.30 -18.52
C LYS A 138 -3.38 -18.09 -17.05
N LYS A 139 -2.72 -17.15 -16.36
CA LYS A 139 -3.06 -16.83 -14.97
C LYS A 139 -4.48 -16.26 -14.84
N LEU A 140 -4.92 -15.42 -15.78
CA LEU A 140 -6.31 -14.94 -15.79
C LEU A 140 -7.31 -16.06 -16.01
N GLN A 141 -7.00 -17.06 -16.85
CA GLN A 141 -7.83 -18.25 -17.01
C GLN A 141 -7.95 -19.03 -15.69
N GLU A 142 -6.81 -19.35 -15.07
CA GLU A 142 -6.75 -20.04 -13.77
C GLU A 142 -7.49 -19.30 -12.64
N TYR A 143 -7.57 -17.96 -12.69
CA TYR A 143 -8.20 -17.17 -11.62
C TYR A 143 -9.71 -17.05 -11.72
N PHE A 144 -10.26 -17.13 -12.93
CA PHE A 144 -11.66 -16.75 -13.17
C PHE A 144 -12.49 -17.82 -13.89
N TYR A 145 -11.88 -18.86 -14.44
CA TYR A 145 -12.56 -19.83 -15.31
C TYR A 145 -12.34 -21.30 -14.94
N ASP A 146 -11.30 -21.61 -14.15
CA ASP A 146 -11.06 -22.93 -13.55
C ASP A 146 -11.52 -22.96 -12.08
#